data_AF-A0A382STC0-F1
#
_entry.id   AF-A0A382STC0-F1
#
_cell.length_a   1.000
_cell.length_b   1.000
_cell.length_c   1.000
_cell.angle_alpha   90.00
_cell.angle_beta   90.00
_cell.angle_gamma   90.00
#
_symmetry.space_group_name_H-M   'P 1'
#
loop_
_entity.id
_entity.type
_entity.pdbx_description
1 polymer ?
#
loop_
_entity_poly.entity_id
_entity_poly.type
_entity_poly.pdbx_seq_one_letter_code
_entity_poly.pdbx_strand_id
1 'polypeptide(L)'
;PPDRESFPCLDLAFAAGRLGATAPAWLNAANEVAVEAFLEGRLPWVGIAEVLTDVLEDWPGLAADSIEAVLDADERAREVTSARLAGRP
;
A
#
# COMPACT_ATOMS: atom_id res chain seq x y z
N PRO A 1 2.59 -12.05 -22.17
CA PRO A 1 3.12 -11.40 -20.94
C PRO A 1 1.95 -10.76 -20.18
N PRO A 2 2.05 -10.48 -18.87
CA PRO A 2 1.00 -9.76 -18.14
C PRO A 2 0.87 -8.32 -18.66
N ASP A 3 -0.36 -7.82 -18.68
CA ASP A 3 -0.64 -6.41 -18.99
C ASP A 3 -0.37 -5.57 -17.74
N ARG A 4 0.68 -4.76 -17.78
CA ARG A 4 1.11 -3.94 -16.63
C ARG A 4 0.46 -2.55 -16.64
N GLU A 5 -0.13 -2.15 -17.78
CA GLU A 5 -0.85 -0.88 -17.91
C GLU A 5 -2.24 -1.01 -17.29
N SER A 6 -2.94 -2.12 -17.57
CA SER A 6 -4.25 -2.41 -16.95
C SER A 6 -4.14 -2.81 -15.47
N PHE A 7 -2.99 -3.31 -15.03
CA PHE A 7 -2.78 -3.83 -13.66
C PHE A 7 -1.53 -3.23 -12.99
N PRO A 8 -1.51 -1.92 -12.71
CA PRO A 8 -0.36 -1.21 -12.17
C PRO A 8 0.11 -1.73 -10.79
N CYS A 9 -0.78 -2.36 -10.00
CA CYS A 9 -0.41 -2.97 -8.73
C CYS A 9 0.65 -4.08 -8.85
N LEU A 10 0.80 -4.70 -10.04
CA LEU A 10 1.89 -5.63 -10.29
C LEU A 10 3.25 -4.94 -10.16
N ASP A 11 3.37 -3.72 -10.66
CA ASP A 11 4.61 -2.94 -10.65
C ASP A 11 4.94 -2.49 -9.23
N LEU A 12 3.92 -2.07 -8.47
CA LEU A 12 4.03 -1.73 -7.06
C LEU A 12 4.51 -2.93 -6.23
N ALA A 13 3.92 -4.11 -6.42
CA ALA A 13 4.32 -5.33 -5.72
C ALA A 13 5.77 -5.71 -6.03
N PHE A 14 6.18 -5.65 -7.30
CA PHE A 14 7.57 -5.88 -7.67
C PHE A 14 8.53 -4.80 -7.13
N ALA A 15 8.10 -3.54 -7.05
CA ALA A 15 8.89 -2.47 -6.49
C ALA A 15 9.11 -2.68 -4.98
N ALA A 16 8.04 -2.92 -4.22
CA ALA A 16 8.12 -3.24 -2.80
C ALA A 16 8.98 -4.48 -2.52
N GLY A 17 8.84 -5.53 -3.35
CA GLY A 17 9.69 -6.73 -3.24
C GLY A 17 11.18 -6.46 -3.51
N ARG A 18 11.51 -5.54 -4.44
CA ARG A 18 12.90 -5.12 -4.70
C ARG A 18 13.46 -4.21 -3.62
N LEU A 19 12.64 -3.33 -3.05
CA LEU A 19 13.02 -2.50 -1.90
C LEU A 19 13.31 -3.39 -0.68
N GLY A 20 12.54 -4.47 -0.52
CA GLY A 20 12.66 -5.39 0.60
C GLY A 20 12.33 -4.69 1.92
N ALA A 21 13.01 -5.10 2.99
CA ALA A 21 12.79 -4.53 4.32
C ALA A 21 11.29 -4.55 4.69
N THR A 22 10.72 -3.50 5.27
CA THR A 22 9.27 -3.48 5.58
C THR A 22 8.37 -3.05 4.41
N ALA A 23 8.91 -2.74 3.22
CA ALA A 23 8.10 -2.25 2.10
C ALA A 23 6.98 -3.22 1.66
N PRO A 24 7.19 -4.56 1.60
CA PRO A 24 6.11 -5.49 1.28
C PRO A 24 4.98 -5.51 2.31
N ALA A 25 5.32 -5.41 3.60
CA ALA A 25 4.33 -5.36 4.69
C ALA A 25 3.54 -4.05 4.64
N TRP A 26 4.24 -2.93 4.43
CA TRP A 26 3.64 -1.62 4.25
C TRP A 26 2.64 -1.59 3.09
N LEU A 27 3.04 -2.09 1.91
CA LEU A 27 2.17 -2.15 0.73
C LEU A 27 0.97 -3.09 0.95
N ASN A 28 1.17 -4.23 1.61
CA ASN A 28 0.10 -5.18 1.91
C ASN A 28 -0.97 -4.54 2.82
N ALA A 29 -0.54 -3.91 3.91
CA ALA A 29 -1.41 -3.25 4.86
C ALA A 29 -2.20 -2.10 4.23
N ALA A 30 -1.54 -1.29 3.38
CA ALA A 30 -2.19 -0.25 2.60
C ALA A 30 -3.24 -0.82 1.64
N ASN A 31 -2.95 -1.97 1.00
CA ASN A 31 -3.88 -2.62 0.08
C ASN A 31 -5.15 -3.12 0.80
N GLU A 32 -5.04 -3.64 2.01
CA GLU A 32 -6.21 -4.05 2.78
C GLU A 32 -7.17 -2.89 3.05
N VAL A 33 -6.65 -1.74 3.48
CA VAL A 33 -7.45 -0.53 3.74
C VAL A 33 -8.04 0.04 2.44
N ALA A 34 -7.26 0.07 1.35
CA ALA A 34 -7.74 0.56 0.06
C ALA A 34 -8.84 -0.34 -0.53
N VAL A 35 -8.69 -1.66 -0.43
CA VAL A 35 -9.70 -2.64 -0.88
C VAL A 35 -10.96 -2.53 -0.04
N GLU A 36 -10.84 -2.42 1.29
CA GLU A 36 -11.99 -2.19 2.16
C GLU A 36 -12.76 -0.92 1.77
N ALA A 37 -12.06 0.19 1.54
CA ALA A 37 -12.67 1.43 1.08
C ALA A 37 -13.37 1.28 -0.28
N PHE A 38 -12.81 0.49 -1.20
CA PHE A 38 -13.46 0.17 -2.47
C PHE A 38 -14.75 -0.64 -2.26
N LEU A 39 -14.70 -1.67 -1.42
CA LEU A 39 -15.86 -2.51 -1.11
C LEU A 39 -16.98 -1.74 -0.42
N GLU A 40 -16.64 -0.71 0.36
CA GLU A 40 -17.58 0.21 1.00
C GLU A 40 -18.09 1.33 0.07
N GLY A 41 -17.63 1.38 -1.19
CA GLY A 41 -18.03 2.40 -2.16
C GLY A 41 -17.41 3.78 -1.90
N ARG A 42 -16.37 3.86 -1.06
CA ARG A 42 -15.62 5.09 -0.74
C ARG A 42 -14.40 5.31 -1.65
N LEU A 43 -14.04 4.32 -2.47
CA LEU A 43 -12.92 4.39 -3.41
C LEU A 43 -13.32 3.73 -4.73
N PRO A 44 -13.08 4.33 -5.90
CA PRO A 44 -13.26 3.62 -7.17
C PRO A 44 -12.17 2.55 -7.35
N TRP A 45 -12.43 1.52 -8.16
CA TRP A 45 -11.47 0.43 -8.44
C TRP A 45 -10.08 0.94 -8.86
N VAL A 46 -10.05 1.90 -9.80
CA VAL A 46 -8.79 2.53 -10.27
C VAL A 46 -8.07 3.30 -9.16
N GLY A 47 -8.82 3.78 -8.16
CA GLY A 47 -8.30 4.52 -7.03
C GLY A 47 -7.43 3.68 -6.10
N ILE A 48 -7.57 2.34 -6.11
CA ILE A 48 -6.72 1.45 -5.31
C ILE A 48 -5.25 1.65 -5.69
N ALA A 49 -4.92 1.54 -6.97
CA ALA A 49 -3.55 1.68 -7.44
C ALA A 49 -2.96 3.08 -7.17
N GLU A 50 -3.79 4.13 -7.27
CA GLU A 50 -3.39 5.50 -6.97
C GLU A 50 -3.03 5.66 -5.49
N VAL A 51 -3.88 5.20 -4.57
CA VAL A 51 -3.59 5.26 -3.13
C VAL A 51 -2.33 4.48 -2.80
N LEU A 52 -2.17 3.28 -3.36
CA LEU A 52 -0.99 2.46 -3.08
C LEU A 52 0.31 3.08 -3.60
N THR A 53 0.24 3.83 -4.69
CA THR A 53 1.40 4.58 -5.20
C THR A 53 1.80 5.65 -4.19
N ASP A 54 0.86 6.50 -3.78
CA ASP A 54 1.11 7.58 -2.82
C ASP A 54 1.61 7.04 -1.47
N VAL A 55 0.98 5.97 -0.96
CA VAL A 55 1.33 5.38 0.33
C VAL A 55 2.71 4.73 0.28
N LEU A 56 3.07 4.06 -0.82
CA LEU A 56 4.40 3.45 -0.94
C LEU A 56 5.52 4.50 -1.03
N GLU A 57 5.25 5.69 -1.57
CA GLU A 57 6.20 6.82 -1.55
C GLU A 57 6.45 7.34 -0.12
N ASP A 58 5.47 7.24 0.78
CA ASP A 58 5.59 7.61 2.19
C ASP A 58 6.27 6.53 3.07
N TRP A 59 6.68 5.39 2.48
CA TRP A 59 7.29 4.29 3.24
C TRP A 59 8.61 4.73 3.91
N PRO A 60 8.76 4.53 5.24
CA PRO A 60 9.90 5.08 5.99
C PRO A 60 11.24 4.35 5.80
N GLY A 61 11.31 3.31 4.96
CA GLY A 61 12.58 2.61 4.71
C GLY A 61 13.08 1.71 5.86
N LEU A 62 12.19 1.32 6.78
CA LEU A 62 12.57 0.56 7.98
C LEU A 62 12.93 -0.89 7.66
N ALA A 63 13.93 -1.45 8.37
CA ALA A 63 14.32 -2.84 8.27
C ALA A 63 13.25 -3.79 8.83
N ALA A 64 13.08 -4.96 8.21
CA ALA A 64 12.23 -6.03 8.73
C ALA A 64 13.07 -7.04 9.53
N ASP A 65 13.70 -6.58 10.60
CA ASP A 65 14.64 -7.36 11.43
C ASP A 65 13.99 -8.00 12.67
N SER A 66 12.71 -7.72 12.90
CA SER A 66 11.92 -8.22 14.02
C SER A 66 10.44 -8.31 13.62
N ILE A 67 9.67 -9.08 14.39
CA ILE A 67 8.21 -9.16 14.20
C ILE A 67 7.60 -7.80 14.52
N GLU A 68 8.09 -7.13 15.55
CA GLU A 68 7.66 -5.81 15.99
C GLU A 68 7.85 -4.76 14.90
N ALA A 69 8.97 -4.78 14.16
CA ALA A 69 9.19 -3.87 13.04
C ALA A 69 8.19 -4.09 11.89
N VAL A 70 7.80 -5.34 11.63
CA VAL A 70 6.79 -5.67 10.61
C VAL A 70 5.39 -5.23 11.06
N LEU A 71 5.06 -5.43 12.34
CA LEU A 71 3.78 -5.00 12.91
C LEU A 71 3.66 -3.47 12.96
N ASP A 72 4.71 -2.74 13.33
CA ASP A 72 4.75 -1.27 13.28
C ASP A 72 4.55 -0.75 11.85
N ALA A 73 5.18 -1.41 10.87
CA ALA A 73 4.99 -1.05 9.47
C ALA A 73 3.55 -1.29 8.98
N ASP A 74 2.91 -2.38 9.40
CA ASP A 74 1.50 -2.66 9.09
C ASP A 74 0.58 -1.59 9.71
N GLU A 75 0.70 -1.33 11.01
CA GLU A 75 -0.13 -0.36 11.73
C GLU A 75 -0.02 1.04 11.11
N ARG A 76 1.22 1.52 10.91
CA ARG A 76 1.46 2.85 10.34
C ARG A 76 1.00 2.97 8.89
N ALA A 77 1.16 1.92 8.08
CA ALA A 77 0.65 1.91 6.71
C ALA A 77 -0.88 2.04 6.69
N ARG A 78 -1.59 1.39 7.62
CA ARG A 78 -3.06 1.53 7.73
C ARG A 78 -3.46 2.95 8.12
N GLU A 79 -2.74 3.56 9.06
CA GLU A 79 -2.98 4.96 9.49
C GLU A 79 -2.77 5.94 8.33
N VAL A 80 -1.62 5.83 7.64
CA VAL A 80 -1.30 6.68 6.48
C VAL A 80 -2.33 6.49 5.38
N THR A 81 -2.70 5.25 5.05
CA THR A 81 -3.70 4.96 4.01
C THR A 81 -5.07 5.54 4.37
N SER A 82 -5.50 5.38 5.62
CA SER A 82 -6.78 5.95 6.09
C SER A 82 -6.79 7.47 6.03
N ALA A 83 -5.69 8.12 6.41
CA ALA A 83 -5.55 9.57 6.34
C ALA A 83 -5.57 10.07 4.88
N ARG A 84 -4.91 9.35 3.96
CA ARG A 84 -4.95 9.64 2.52
C ARG A 84 -6.36 9.54 1.98
N LEU A 85 -7.08 8.46 2.30
CA LEU A 85 -8.48 8.27 1.86
C LEU A 85 -9.42 9.36 2.38
N ALA A 86 -9.26 9.81 3.62
CA ALA A 86 -10.07 10.89 4.20
C ALA A 86 -9.85 12.25 3.50
N GLY A 87 -8.70 12.45 2.85
CA GLY A 87 -8.37 13.66 2.11
C GLY A 87 -8.75 13.64 0.62
N ARG A 88 -9.30 12.53 0.10
CA ARG A 88 -9.71 12.43 -1.31
C ARG A 88 -11.17 12.92 -1.49
N PRO A 89 -11.45 13.69 -2.57
CA PRO A 89 -12.78 14.20 -2.86
C PRO A 89 -13.77 13.11 -3.31
#